data_AF-A0A453N8Q3-F1
#
_entry.id   AF-A0A453N8Q3-F1
#
_cell.length_a   1.000
_cell.length_b   1.000
_cell.length_c   1.000
_cell.angle_alpha   90.00
_cell.angle_beta   90.00
_cell.angle_gamma   90.00
#
_symmetry.space_group_name_H-M   'P 1'
#
loop_
_entity.id
_entity.type
_entity.pdbx_description
1 polymer ?
#
loop_
_entity_poly.entity_id
_entity_poly.type
_entity_poly.pdbx_seq_one_letter_code
_entity_poly.pdbx_strand_id
1 'polypeptide(L)'
;ARAVAPALTTAVWACLAMSAMLLLEAACMSLVSLVAVRLLRLRPERRFKWEPMAGALEGGEADVEDPPASAGRREFPMVLVQIPMYNEKEVYKLSIGAVCALTWPPDRIIIQVLDDSTDPIIKELVELECQEWASKKIDIKYEVRNNRKGYKAGALKKGMEHVYAQQCEFVAIFDADFQPESDFLLKTIPFLVHNPKIALVQTRWKFVNYDACLMTRIQKMSLDYHFKVEQESGSFMHAFFGFNGTAGVWRVSAINESGGWKDRTTVEDMDLAVRACLKEWEFLYVGDIRVKSELPSTFKAYRHQQHRWTCGAANLFRKMGWEIVTNKVCLLEPHRKRQNEYHVMFVISLCRGYQYGRNGTFYTAFCLYGGSLLPSSHSCSTALSFHYLPWFLKSIFLSGGWSIFLPPLPS
;
A
#
# COMPACT_ATOMS: atom_id res chain seq x y z
N ALA A 1 24.76 -5.13 39.71
CA ALA A 1 23.90 -6.34 39.71
C ALA A 1 22.48 -6.09 40.24
N ARG A 2 22.30 -5.49 41.43
CA ARG A 2 20.97 -5.36 42.10
C ARG A 2 19.90 -4.53 41.37
N ALA A 3 20.27 -3.58 40.51
CA ALA A 3 19.31 -2.78 39.71
C ALA A 3 19.05 -3.34 38.29
N VAL A 4 19.92 -4.22 37.80
CA VAL A 4 19.86 -4.73 36.42
C VAL A 4 18.81 -5.82 36.27
N ALA A 5 18.74 -6.74 37.25
CA ALA A 5 17.74 -7.82 37.27
C ALA A 5 16.28 -7.32 37.31
N PRO A 6 15.89 -6.35 38.18
CA PRO A 6 14.52 -5.82 38.16
C PRO A 6 14.21 -5.05 36.88
N ALA A 7 15.16 -4.26 36.35
CA ALA A 7 14.96 -3.54 35.09
C ALA A 7 14.74 -4.48 33.89
N LEU A 8 15.53 -5.56 33.80
CA LEU A 8 15.35 -6.61 32.79
C LEU A 8 14.01 -7.33 32.95
N THR A 9 13.61 -7.63 34.18
CA THR A 9 12.32 -8.28 34.46
C THR A 9 11.16 -7.41 34.02
N THR A 10 11.19 -6.11 34.34
CA THR A 10 10.17 -5.14 33.87
C THR A 10 10.15 -5.05 32.34
N ALA A 11 11.32 -5.02 31.69
CA ALA A 11 11.39 -4.99 30.23
C ALA A 11 10.80 -6.26 29.59
N VAL A 12 11.06 -7.44 30.17
CA VAL A 12 10.46 -8.71 29.72
C VAL A 12 8.95 -8.68 29.86
N TRP A 13 8.41 -8.25 31.02
CA TRP A 13 6.97 -8.12 31.22
C TRP A 13 6.32 -7.13 30.25
N ALA A 14 6.97 -5.98 30.00
CA ALA A 14 6.51 -5.02 29.00
C ALA A 14 6.49 -5.64 27.58
N CYS A 15 7.53 -6.40 27.23
CA CYS A 15 7.58 -7.14 25.96
C CYS A 15 6.46 -8.18 25.85
N LEU A 16 6.20 -8.95 26.90
CA LEU A 16 5.13 -9.94 26.95
C LEU A 16 3.76 -9.28 26.81
N ALA A 17 3.51 -8.19 27.54
CA ALA A 17 2.26 -7.43 27.46
C ALA A 17 2.03 -6.89 26.03
N MET A 18 3.04 -6.29 25.42
CA MET A 18 2.96 -5.84 24.03
C MET A 18 2.70 -6.99 23.04
N SER A 19 3.38 -8.12 23.21
CA SER A 19 3.14 -9.30 22.37
C SER A 19 1.71 -9.86 22.51
N ALA A 20 1.18 -9.88 23.73
CA ALA A 20 -0.19 -10.29 24.00
C ALA A 20 -1.20 -9.31 23.37
N MET A 21 -0.95 -8.00 23.48
CA MET A 21 -1.77 -6.97 22.83
C MET A 21 -1.80 -7.14 21.30
N LEU A 22 -0.65 -7.35 20.67
CA LEU A 22 -0.56 -7.57 19.21
C LEU A 22 -1.26 -8.87 18.77
N LEU A 23 -1.17 -9.92 19.58
CA LEU A 23 -1.89 -11.17 19.31
C LEU A 23 -3.39 -10.96 19.40
N LEU A 24 -3.86 -10.25 20.43
CA LEU A 24 -5.27 -9.92 20.62
C LEU A 24 -5.79 -9.06 19.46
N GLU A 25 -5.04 -8.05 19.07
CA GLU A 25 -5.37 -7.19 17.92
C GLU A 25 -5.49 -8.02 16.63
N ALA A 26 -4.50 -8.87 16.34
CA ALA A 26 -4.54 -9.76 15.19
C ALA A 26 -5.74 -10.72 15.24
N ALA A 27 -6.09 -11.24 16.41
CA ALA A 27 -7.26 -12.09 16.61
C ALA A 27 -8.56 -11.31 16.36
N CYS A 28 -8.67 -10.08 16.87
CA CYS A 28 -9.80 -9.19 16.62
C CYS A 28 -9.95 -8.85 15.14
N MET A 29 -8.88 -8.43 14.47
CA MET A 29 -8.89 -8.14 13.03
C MET A 29 -9.28 -9.37 12.21
N SER A 30 -8.75 -10.54 12.57
CA SER A 30 -9.09 -11.81 11.92
C SER A 30 -10.55 -12.18 12.12
N LEU A 31 -11.08 -11.97 13.33
CA LEU A 31 -12.50 -12.21 13.63
C LEU A 31 -13.40 -11.24 12.86
N VAL A 32 -13.05 -9.96 12.81
CA VAL A 32 -13.79 -8.95 12.04
C VAL A 32 -13.78 -9.30 10.55
N SER A 33 -12.63 -9.58 9.96
CA SER A 33 -12.53 -10.00 8.55
C SER A 33 -13.35 -11.28 8.30
N LEU A 34 -13.25 -12.29 9.17
CA LEU A 34 -14.01 -13.54 9.03
C LEU A 34 -15.53 -13.30 9.10
N VAL A 35 -16.00 -12.58 10.12
CA VAL A 35 -17.43 -12.39 10.37
C VAL A 35 -18.03 -11.38 9.38
N ALA A 36 -17.46 -10.19 9.27
CA ALA A 36 -18.01 -9.13 8.43
C ALA A 36 -17.95 -9.48 6.93
N VAL A 37 -16.81 -9.98 6.47
CA VAL A 37 -16.56 -10.19 5.04
C VAL A 37 -17.06 -11.56 4.60
N ARG A 38 -16.69 -12.64 5.30
CA ARG A 38 -16.98 -13.99 4.83
C ARG A 38 -18.37 -14.47 5.23
N LEU A 39 -18.77 -14.26 6.48
CA LEU A 39 -20.07 -14.73 6.97
C LEU A 39 -21.20 -13.77 6.58
N LEU A 40 -21.07 -12.49 6.88
CA LEU A 40 -22.12 -11.50 6.67
C LEU A 40 -22.09 -10.85 5.27
N ARG A 41 -21.01 -11.05 4.50
CA ARG A 41 -20.82 -10.48 3.15
C ARG A 41 -21.09 -8.97 3.10
N LEU A 42 -20.64 -8.25 4.13
CA LEU A 42 -20.74 -6.79 4.23
C LEU A 42 -19.67 -6.14 3.34
N ARG A 43 -19.85 -6.26 2.04
CA ARG A 43 -18.93 -5.71 1.04
C ARG A 43 -18.90 -4.17 1.12
N PRO A 44 -17.81 -3.52 0.66
CA PRO A 44 -17.71 -2.06 0.57
C PRO A 44 -18.94 -1.38 -0.03
N GLU A 45 -19.52 -1.94 -1.09
CA GLU A 45 -20.68 -1.38 -1.82
C GLU A 45 -21.98 -1.35 -0.98
N ARG A 46 -22.05 -2.13 0.10
CA ARG A 46 -23.19 -2.11 1.04
C ARG A 46 -23.01 -1.07 2.15
N ARG A 47 -21.76 -0.66 2.43
CA ARG A 47 -21.43 0.29 3.50
C ARG A 47 -21.26 1.71 2.98
N PHE A 48 -20.78 1.84 1.75
CA PHE A 48 -20.55 3.12 1.08
C PHE A 48 -21.42 3.19 -0.16
N LYS A 49 -21.88 4.40 -0.48
CA LYS A 49 -22.67 4.61 -1.69
C LYS A 49 -21.79 4.31 -2.90
N TRP A 50 -22.22 3.37 -3.74
CA TRP A 50 -21.55 3.01 -4.97
C TRP A 50 -22.60 2.83 -6.07
N GLU A 51 -22.55 3.69 -7.08
CA GLU A 51 -23.40 3.64 -8.26
C GLU A 51 -22.52 3.94 -9.47
N PRO A 52 -22.59 3.15 -10.56
CA PRO A 52 -21.84 3.44 -11.78
C PRO A 52 -22.07 4.89 -12.25
N MET A 53 -21.03 5.53 -12.77
CA MET A 53 -21.16 6.86 -13.39
C MET A 53 -22.12 6.77 -14.60
N ALA A 54 -23.01 7.74 -14.80
CA ALA A 54 -23.96 7.68 -15.91
C ALA A 54 -23.20 7.69 -17.25
N GLY A 55 -23.60 6.84 -18.19
CA GLY A 55 -22.90 6.64 -19.47
C GLY A 55 -21.77 5.59 -19.45
N ALA A 56 -21.38 5.04 -18.28
CA ALA A 56 -20.40 3.95 -18.22
C ALA A 56 -20.93 2.60 -18.73
N LEU A 57 -22.26 2.42 -18.78
CA LEU A 57 -22.93 1.16 -19.14
C LEU A 57 -23.44 1.13 -20.60
N GLU A 58 -23.43 2.25 -21.31
CA GLU A 58 -23.94 2.35 -22.70
C GLU A 58 -22.91 1.96 -23.77
N GLY A 59 -21.75 1.45 -23.37
CA GLY A 59 -20.68 1.00 -24.28
C GLY A 59 -20.89 -0.37 -24.92
N GLY A 60 -22.08 -0.98 -24.79
CA GLY A 60 -22.43 -2.25 -25.45
C GLY A 60 -23.62 -2.04 -26.38
N GLU A 61 -23.38 -2.11 -27.69
CA GLU A 61 -24.35 -2.20 -28.80
C GLU A 61 -25.71 -1.53 -28.57
N ALA A 62 -25.86 -0.28 -29.01
CA ALA A 62 -27.17 0.26 -29.34
C ALA A 62 -27.07 1.31 -30.45
N ASP A 63 -28.01 1.19 -31.38
CA ASP A 63 -28.14 1.88 -32.64
C ASP A 63 -28.29 3.41 -32.55
N VAL A 64 -28.09 4.02 -33.72
CA VAL A 64 -28.28 5.41 -34.12
C VAL A 64 -29.54 6.05 -33.49
N GLU A 65 -29.35 6.92 -32.49
CA GLU A 65 -30.06 8.18 -32.29
C GLU A 65 -29.36 8.98 -31.17
N ASP A 66 -28.68 10.08 -31.52
CA ASP A 66 -27.89 10.93 -30.63
C ASP A 66 -28.72 11.50 -29.46
N PRO A 67 -28.48 11.12 -28.18
CA PRO A 67 -28.86 11.94 -27.04
C PRO A 67 -27.83 13.07 -26.89
N PRO A 68 -28.14 14.18 -26.17
CA PRO A 68 -27.19 15.28 -26.02
C PRO A 68 -25.95 14.82 -25.24
N ALA A 69 -24.88 14.50 -25.99
CA ALA A 69 -23.59 13.99 -25.52
C ALA A 69 -22.85 14.89 -24.49
N SER A 70 -23.42 16.04 -24.14
CA SER A 70 -22.85 17.03 -23.22
C SER A 70 -23.26 16.83 -21.75
N ALA A 71 -24.34 16.11 -21.46
CA ALA A 71 -24.81 15.88 -20.09
C ALA A 71 -23.98 14.80 -19.37
N GLY A 72 -23.82 13.61 -19.98
CA GLY A 72 -23.05 12.51 -19.37
C GLY A 72 -21.56 12.79 -19.20
N ARG A 73 -20.94 13.57 -20.10
CA ARG A 73 -19.50 13.94 -19.99
C ARG A 73 -19.20 14.93 -18.86
N ARG A 74 -20.20 15.66 -18.35
CA ARG A 74 -20.03 16.55 -17.19
C ARG A 74 -20.04 15.79 -15.86
N GLU A 75 -20.49 14.55 -15.85
CA GLU A 75 -20.51 13.74 -14.62
C GLU A 75 -19.17 13.07 -14.31
N PHE A 76 -18.36 12.77 -15.33
CA PHE A 76 -17.04 12.17 -15.10
C PHE A 76 -16.03 13.21 -14.57
N PRO A 77 -15.46 13.00 -13.38
CA PRO A 77 -14.45 13.88 -12.83
C PRO A 77 -13.14 13.80 -13.63
N MET A 78 -12.33 14.86 -13.55
CA MET A 78 -10.98 14.86 -14.12
C MET A 78 -10.05 13.98 -13.28
N VAL A 79 -9.34 13.04 -13.92
CA VAL A 79 -8.48 12.06 -13.26
C VAL A 79 -7.05 12.16 -13.78
N LEU A 80 -6.09 12.28 -12.87
CA LEU A 80 -4.68 12.13 -13.15
C LEU A 80 -4.26 10.68 -12.85
N VAL A 81 -3.47 10.05 -13.72
CA VAL A 81 -2.84 8.76 -13.45
C VAL A 81 -1.34 8.94 -13.45
N GLN A 82 -0.70 8.79 -12.29
CA GLN A 82 0.74 8.98 -12.13
C GLN A 82 1.48 7.63 -12.13
N ILE A 83 2.54 7.55 -12.93
CA ILE A 83 3.49 6.44 -12.92
C ILE A 83 4.91 6.97 -12.65
N PRO A 84 5.41 6.90 -11.40
CA PRO A 84 6.81 7.16 -11.13
C PRO A 84 7.69 6.01 -11.64
N MET A 85 8.75 6.35 -12.39
CA MET A 85 9.69 5.40 -12.96
C MET A 85 11.14 5.70 -12.55
N TYR A 86 11.94 4.65 -12.36
CA TYR A 86 13.38 4.77 -12.10
C TYR A 86 14.17 3.55 -12.61
N ASN A 87 14.75 3.67 -13.80
CA ASN A 87 15.53 2.63 -14.49
C ASN A 87 14.74 1.32 -14.71
N GLU A 88 13.46 1.44 -15.08
CA GLU A 88 12.49 0.33 -15.15
C GLU A 88 12.43 -0.32 -16.55
N LYS A 89 13.59 -0.78 -17.05
CA LYS A 89 13.76 -1.28 -18.42
C LYS A 89 12.81 -2.41 -18.81
N GLU A 90 12.53 -3.32 -17.90
CA GLU A 90 11.80 -4.56 -18.21
C GLU A 90 10.28 -4.37 -18.19
N VAL A 91 9.78 -3.35 -17.48
CA VAL A 91 8.35 -3.21 -17.16
C VAL A 91 7.71 -1.95 -17.72
N TYR A 92 8.48 -0.96 -18.19
CA TYR A 92 7.92 0.33 -18.63
C TYR A 92 6.82 0.19 -19.69
N LYS A 93 7.02 -0.65 -20.73
CA LYS A 93 6.02 -0.85 -21.80
C LYS A 93 4.71 -1.43 -21.26
N LEU A 94 4.81 -2.45 -20.42
CA LEU A 94 3.63 -3.11 -19.84
C LEU A 94 2.87 -2.16 -18.92
N SER A 95 3.59 -1.37 -18.12
CA SER A 95 2.99 -0.40 -17.19
C SER A 95 2.32 0.77 -17.90
N ILE A 96 3.02 1.42 -18.84
CA ILE A 96 2.45 2.52 -19.64
C ILE A 96 1.26 2.02 -20.45
N GLY A 97 1.39 0.85 -21.09
CA GLY A 97 0.30 0.25 -21.84
C GLY A 97 -0.93 -0.06 -20.98
N ALA A 98 -0.73 -0.58 -19.76
CA ALA A 98 -1.83 -0.89 -18.86
C ALA A 98 -2.60 0.36 -18.39
N VAL A 99 -1.91 1.46 -18.07
CA VAL A 99 -2.61 2.70 -17.69
C VAL A 99 -3.24 3.41 -18.89
N CYS A 100 -2.63 3.35 -20.07
CA CYS A 100 -3.19 3.95 -21.28
C CYS A 100 -4.43 3.18 -21.78
N ALA A 101 -4.59 1.92 -21.36
CA ALA A 101 -5.75 1.08 -21.63
C ALA A 101 -6.91 1.25 -20.63
N LEU A 102 -6.78 2.16 -19.63
CA LEU A 102 -7.85 2.43 -18.68
C LEU A 102 -9.09 2.99 -19.39
N THR A 103 -10.25 2.44 -19.07
CA THR A 103 -11.53 2.89 -19.59
C THR A 103 -12.01 4.11 -18.81
N TRP A 104 -11.86 5.28 -19.42
CA TRP A 104 -12.34 6.57 -18.94
C TRP A 104 -12.55 7.51 -20.13
N PRO A 105 -13.42 8.54 -20.06
CA PRO A 105 -13.53 9.50 -21.15
C PRO A 105 -12.16 10.14 -21.48
N PRO A 106 -11.70 10.12 -22.75
CA PRO A 106 -10.35 10.56 -23.12
C PRO A 106 -10.05 12.03 -22.78
N ASP A 107 -11.07 12.89 -22.74
CA ASP A 107 -10.97 14.29 -22.34
C ASP A 107 -11.00 14.51 -20.81
N ARG A 108 -11.15 13.42 -20.05
CA ARG A 108 -11.26 13.43 -18.57
C ARG A 108 -10.15 12.63 -17.86
N ILE A 109 -9.21 12.06 -18.60
CA ILE A 109 -8.07 11.31 -18.06
C ILE A 109 -6.77 11.89 -18.59
N ILE A 110 -5.80 12.06 -17.70
CA ILE A 110 -4.45 12.50 -18.04
C ILE A 110 -3.47 11.48 -17.45
N ILE A 111 -2.64 10.88 -18.29
CA ILE A 111 -1.56 9.99 -17.88
C ILE A 111 -0.30 10.82 -17.68
N GLN A 112 0.38 10.69 -16.54
CA GLN A 112 1.62 11.40 -16.22
C GLN A 112 2.70 10.39 -15.85
N VAL A 113 3.66 10.20 -16.74
CA VAL A 113 4.87 9.40 -16.51
C VAL A 113 5.93 10.32 -15.91
N LEU A 114 6.36 10.01 -14.69
CA LEU A 114 7.34 10.77 -13.93
C LEU A 114 8.67 10.02 -13.94
N ASP A 115 9.55 10.32 -14.89
CA ASP A 115 10.78 9.57 -15.09
C ASP A 115 12.01 10.20 -14.42
N ASP A 116 12.48 9.52 -13.38
CA ASP A 116 13.68 9.84 -12.61
C ASP A 116 14.92 9.05 -13.05
N SER A 117 14.82 8.28 -14.13
CA SER A 117 15.89 7.41 -14.61
C SER A 117 17.18 8.18 -14.87
N THR A 118 18.29 7.52 -14.55
CA THR A 118 19.65 8.04 -14.73
C THR A 118 20.34 7.40 -15.93
N ASP A 119 19.84 6.25 -16.40
CA ASP A 119 20.32 5.59 -17.60
C ASP A 119 19.71 6.27 -18.84
N PRO A 120 20.52 6.91 -19.71
CA PRO A 120 20.00 7.59 -20.90
C PRO A 120 19.24 6.69 -21.86
N ILE A 121 19.64 5.41 -21.98
CA ILE A 121 18.99 4.45 -22.87
C ILE A 121 17.58 4.16 -22.36
N ILE A 122 17.42 3.97 -21.05
CA ILE A 122 16.10 3.71 -20.46
C ILE A 122 15.20 4.94 -20.62
N LYS A 123 15.73 6.16 -20.43
CA LYS A 123 14.97 7.40 -20.62
C LYS A 123 14.43 7.53 -22.05
N GLU A 124 15.29 7.29 -23.03
CA GLU A 124 14.91 7.34 -24.45
C GLU A 124 13.80 6.32 -24.77
N LEU A 125 13.92 5.10 -24.22
CA LEU A 125 12.90 4.06 -24.39
C LEU A 125 11.54 4.44 -23.78
N VAL A 126 11.54 5.00 -22.57
CA VAL A 126 10.32 5.46 -21.89
C VAL A 126 9.68 6.63 -22.63
N GLU A 127 10.50 7.59 -23.07
CA GLU A 127 10.05 8.74 -23.84
C GLU A 127 9.42 8.33 -25.18
N LEU A 128 10.06 7.40 -25.91
CA LEU A 128 9.55 6.87 -27.17
C LEU A 128 8.20 6.17 -26.98
N GLU A 129 8.05 5.33 -25.95
CA GLU A 129 6.78 4.69 -25.64
C GLU A 129 5.68 5.73 -25.34
N CYS A 130 6.01 6.80 -24.58
CA CYS A 130 5.07 7.89 -24.32
C CYS A 130 4.65 8.60 -25.62
N GLN A 131 5.60 8.84 -26.54
CA GLN A 131 5.31 9.45 -27.84
C GLN A 131 4.43 8.55 -28.72
N GLU A 132 4.65 7.23 -28.70
CA GLU A 132 3.80 6.26 -29.40
C GLU A 132 2.35 6.32 -28.89
N TRP A 133 2.13 6.39 -27.58
CA TRP A 133 0.78 6.54 -27.01
C TRP A 133 0.16 7.90 -27.28
N ALA A 134 0.95 8.97 -27.23
CA ALA A 134 0.49 10.32 -27.62
C ALA A 134 0.02 10.36 -29.08
N SER A 135 0.69 9.63 -29.99
CA SER A 135 0.28 9.54 -31.40
C SER A 135 -1.09 8.86 -31.59
N LYS A 136 -1.51 8.03 -30.63
CA LYS A 136 -2.84 7.38 -30.57
C LYS A 136 -3.91 8.28 -29.93
N LYS A 137 -3.62 9.58 -29.75
CA LYS A 137 -4.51 10.58 -29.13
C LYS A 137 -4.84 10.30 -27.64
N ILE A 138 -3.97 9.56 -26.95
CA ILE A 138 -4.04 9.45 -25.49
C ILE A 138 -3.34 10.68 -24.88
N ASP A 139 -3.98 11.31 -23.89
CA ASP A 139 -3.37 12.43 -23.18
C ASP A 139 -2.33 11.92 -22.17
N ILE A 140 -1.10 11.71 -22.67
CA ILE A 140 0.05 11.28 -21.88
C ILE A 140 1.11 12.38 -21.82
N LYS A 141 1.60 12.64 -20.61
CA LYS A 141 2.65 13.61 -20.30
C LYS A 141 3.88 12.88 -19.79
N TYR A 142 5.00 13.05 -20.48
CA TYR A 142 6.30 12.55 -20.04
C TYR A 142 7.05 13.69 -19.35
N GLU A 143 7.28 13.55 -18.05
CA GLU A 143 7.87 14.58 -17.20
C GLU A 143 9.17 14.08 -16.59
N VAL A 144 10.23 14.88 -16.76
CA VAL A 144 11.57 14.59 -16.27
C VAL A 144 12.02 15.76 -15.40
N ARG A 145 12.78 15.47 -14.35
CA ARG A 145 13.38 16.49 -13.48
C ARG A 145 14.90 16.44 -13.47
N ASN A 146 15.51 17.60 -13.21
CA ASN A 146 16.97 17.78 -13.25
C ASN A 146 17.70 17.21 -12.01
N ASN A 147 16.97 16.81 -10.97
CA ASN A 147 17.55 16.24 -9.76
C ASN A 147 16.60 15.22 -9.14
N ARG A 148 17.17 14.23 -8.43
CA ARG A 148 16.41 13.16 -7.77
C ARG A 148 16.13 13.44 -6.30
N LYS A 149 16.05 14.71 -5.89
CA LYS A 149 15.84 15.08 -4.49
C LYS A 149 14.48 14.58 -4.03
N GLY A 150 14.48 13.81 -2.95
CA GLY A 150 13.26 13.24 -2.39
C GLY A 150 12.68 12.04 -3.16
N TYR A 151 13.43 11.46 -4.11
CA TYR A 151 13.06 10.22 -4.81
C TYR A 151 11.61 10.25 -5.32
N LYS A 152 10.85 9.15 -5.18
CA LYS A 152 9.44 9.02 -5.58
C LYS A 152 8.56 10.15 -5.01
N ALA A 153 8.69 10.48 -3.73
CA ALA A 153 7.94 11.58 -3.12
C ALA A 153 8.17 12.92 -3.81
N GLY A 154 9.42 13.21 -4.17
CA GLY A 154 9.80 14.43 -4.87
C GLY A 154 9.29 14.45 -6.31
N ALA A 155 9.27 13.30 -6.99
CA ALA A 155 8.71 13.16 -8.34
C ALA A 155 7.19 13.38 -8.31
N LEU A 156 6.46 12.70 -7.42
CA LEU A 156 5.01 12.88 -7.24
C LEU A 156 4.66 14.32 -6.88
N LYS A 157 5.43 14.94 -5.98
CA LYS A 157 5.26 16.36 -5.63
C LYS A 157 5.38 17.26 -6.85
N LYS A 158 6.45 17.10 -7.63
CA LYS A 158 6.70 17.88 -8.84
C LYS A 158 5.61 17.66 -9.89
N GLY A 159 5.16 16.41 -10.07
CA GLY A 159 4.05 16.07 -10.96
C GLY A 159 2.76 16.82 -10.63
N MET A 160 2.44 16.98 -9.34
CA MET A 160 1.27 17.73 -8.89
C MET A 160 1.38 19.26 -9.06
N GLU A 161 2.58 19.81 -9.32
CA GLU A 161 2.78 21.26 -9.54
C GLU A 161 2.32 21.71 -10.94
N HIS A 162 2.15 20.78 -11.90
CA HIS A 162 1.72 21.10 -13.25
C HIS A 162 0.28 21.63 -13.30
N VAL A 163 0.00 22.58 -14.20
CA VAL A 163 -1.32 23.22 -14.33
C VAL A 163 -2.42 22.20 -14.62
N TYR A 164 -2.16 21.21 -15.48
CA TYR A 164 -3.14 20.17 -15.79
C TYR A 164 -3.44 19.26 -14.58
N ALA A 165 -2.44 18.98 -13.73
CA ALA A 165 -2.63 18.16 -12.54
C ALA A 165 -3.51 18.86 -11.49
N GLN A 166 -3.44 20.19 -11.43
CA GLN A 166 -4.27 21.00 -10.52
C GLN A 166 -5.75 21.05 -10.94
N GLN A 167 -6.07 20.69 -12.20
CA GLN A 167 -7.45 20.59 -12.70
C GLN A 167 -8.10 19.23 -12.38
N CYS A 168 -7.31 18.25 -11.93
CA CYS A 168 -7.79 16.92 -11.59
C CYS A 168 -8.40 16.88 -10.19
N GLU A 169 -9.53 16.19 -10.07
CA GLU A 169 -10.21 15.97 -8.78
C GLU A 169 -9.65 14.74 -8.06
N PHE A 170 -9.20 13.75 -8.84
CA PHE A 170 -8.65 12.49 -8.36
C PHE A 170 -7.29 12.20 -9.00
N VAL A 171 -6.43 11.52 -8.24
CA VAL A 171 -5.15 11.01 -8.73
C VAL A 171 -4.99 9.52 -8.40
N ALA A 172 -4.84 8.69 -9.44
CA ALA A 172 -4.49 7.28 -9.31
C ALA A 172 -2.97 7.13 -9.41
N ILE A 173 -2.38 6.27 -8.58
CA ILE A 173 -0.92 6.09 -8.54
C ILE A 173 -0.59 4.62 -8.75
N PHE A 174 0.29 4.35 -9.72
CA PHE A 174 0.79 3.02 -10.02
C PHE A 174 2.31 3.01 -10.09
N ASP A 175 2.95 2.12 -9.34
CA ASP A 175 4.38 1.83 -9.53
C ASP A 175 4.62 1.16 -10.90
N ALA A 176 5.85 1.25 -11.40
CA ALA A 176 6.20 0.81 -12.74
C ALA A 176 6.03 -0.71 -12.99
N ASP A 177 5.93 -1.53 -11.95
CA ASP A 177 5.65 -2.98 -12.06
C ASP A 177 4.14 -3.31 -11.94
N PHE A 178 3.27 -2.30 -11.82
CA PHE A 178 1.84 -2.48 -11.65
C PHE A 178 1.09 -2.38 -12.98
N GLN A 179 0.14 -3.29 -13.17
CA GLN A 179 -0.72 -3.35 -14.34
C GLN A 179 -2.19 -3.39 -13.90
N PRO A 180 -2.89 -2.23 -13.87
CA PRO A 180 -4.33 -2.19 -13.60
C PRO A 180 -5.12 -2.85 -14.74
N GLU A 181 -6.29 -3.40 -14.39
CA GLU A 181 -7.29 -3.80 -15.39
C GLU A 181 -7.98 -2.53 -15.94
N SER A 182 -8.48 -2.58 -17.17
CA SER A 182 -9.04 -1.41 -17.86
C SER A 182 -10.19 -0.75 -17.10
N ASP A 183 -11.00 -1.54 -16.39
CA ASP A 183 -12.14 -1.07 -15.60
C ASP A 183 -11.80 -0.53 -14.20
N PHE A 184 -10.51 -0.39 -13.86
CA PHE A 184 -10.05 0.02 -12.53
C PHE A 184 -10.67 1.35 -12.08
N LEU A 185 -10.67 2.38 -12.94
CA LEU A 185 -11.22 3.69 -12.61
C LEU A 185 -12.74 3.66 -12.44
N LEU A 186 -13.44 2.92 -13.31
CA LEU A 186 -14.89 2.71 -13.24
C LEU A 186 -15.32 2.05 -11.93
N LYS A 187 -14.48 1.17 -11.36
CA LYS A 187 -14.78 0.49 -10.09
C LYS A 187 -14.38 1.29 -8.85
N THR A 188 -13.37 2.17 -8.96
CA THR A 188 -12.80 2.90 -7.80
C THR A 188 -13.39 4.30 -7.61
N ILE A 189 -13.51 5.09 -8.69
CA ILE A 189 -13.92 6.50 -8.62
C ILE A 189 -15.34 6.70 -8.07
N PRO A 190 -16.35 5.87 -8.39
CA PRO A 190 -17.69 6.06 -7.84
C PRO A 190 -17.73 6.12 -6.31
N PHE A 191 -16.88 5.35 -5.61
CA PHE A 191 -16.78 5.44 -4.16
C PHE A 191 -16.34 6.85 -3.71
N LEU A 192 -15.41 7.48 -4.42
CA LEU A 192 -14.95 8.82 -4.08
C LEU A 192 -16.00 9.88 -4.44
N VAL A 193 -16.65 9.77 -5.60
CA VAL A 193 -17.67 10.73 -6.04
C VAL A 193 -18.85 10.77 -5.06
N HIS A 194 -19.37 9.60 -4.68
CA HIS A 194 -20.56 9.50 -3.85
C HIS A 194 -20.31 9.66 -2.34
N ASN A 195 -19.05 9.61 -1.89
CA ASN A 195 -18.69 9.68 -0.47
C ASN A 195 -17.62 10.76 -0.25
N PRO A 196 -18.02 12.02 0.04
CA PRO A 196 -17.09 13.16 0.06
C PRO A 196 -16.05 13.12 1.18
N LYS A 197 -16.26 12.32 2.24
CA LYS A 197 -15.28 12.12 3.34
C LYS A 197 -14.17 11.13 3.01
N ILE A 198 -14.30 10.36 1.92
CA ILE A 198 -13.28 9.41 1.52
C ILE A 198 -12.17 10.18 0.79
N ALA A 199 -10.95 10.08 1.32
CA ALA A 199 -9.73 10.61 0.69
C ALA A 199 -9.04 9.58 -0.20
N LEU A 200 -9.10 8.29 0.17
CA LEU A 200 -8.35 7.24 -0.49
C LEU A 200 -9.22 6.01 -0.70
N VAL A 201 -9.21 5.49 -1.93
CA VAL A 201 -9.63 4.12 -2.25
C VAL A 201 -8.38 3.29 -2.54
N GLN A 202 -8.05 2.34 -1.68
CA GLN A 202 -6.94 1.39 -1.85
C GLN A 202 -7.48 0.06 -2.38
N THR A 203 -6.81 -0.49 -3.40
CA THR A 203 -7.15 -1.80 -3.97
C THR A 203 -6.10 -2.85 -3.64
N ARG A 204 -6.36 -4.09 -4.02
CA ARG A 204 -5.52 -5.24 -3.67
C ARG A 204 -4.44 -5.53 -4.70
N TRP A 205 -3.27 -5.93 -4.24
CA TRP A 205 -2.20 -6.42 -5.12
C TRP A 205 -2.40 -7.90 -5.47
N LYS A 206 -2.19 -8.24 -6.74
CA LYS A 206 -2.21 -9.61 -7.26
C LYS A 206 -0.82 -9.95 -7.80
N PHE A 207 -0.07 -10.69 -7.00
CA PHE A 207 1.27 -11.14 -7.36
C PHE A 207 1.23 -12.17 -8.49
N VAL A 208 1.93 -11.89 -9.59
CA VAL A 208 1.95 -12.79 -10.77
C VAL A 208 3.05 -13.84 -10.72
N ASN A 209 4.15 -13.57 -10.01
CA ASN A 209 5.34 -14.43 -9.92
C ASN A 209 5.49 -15.12 -8.54
N TYR A 210 4.38 -15.33 -7.85
CA TYR A 210 4.39 -15.84 -6.46
C TYR A 210 4.85 -17.29 -6.34
N ASP A 211 4.80 -18.05 -7.42
CA ASP A 211 5.17 -19.46 -7.50
C ASP A 211 6.61 -19.68 -7.94
N ALA A 212 7.32 -18.61 -8.34
CA ALA A 212 8.70 -18.64 -8.84
C ALA A 212 9.70 -19.27 -7.87
N CYS A 213 9.58 -19.03 -6.56
CA CYS A 213 10.42 -19.69 -5.55
C CYS A 213 9.74 -19.73 -4.18
N LEU A 214 10.31 -20.49 -3.22
CA LEU A 214 9.78 -20.56 -1.85
C LEU A 214 9.69 -19.16 -1.20
N MET A 215 10.64 -18.27 -1.49
CA MET A 215 10.64 -16.91 -0.95
C MET A 215 9.46 -16.08 -1.48
N THR A 216 9.13 -16.14 -2.77
CA THR A 216 7.96 -15.42 -3.31
C THR A 216 6.64 -16.00 -2.80
N ARG A 217 6.57 -17.31 -2.53
CA ARG A 217 5.41 -17.95 -1.86
C ARG A 217 5.21 -17.43 -0.44
N ILE A 218 6.29 -17.35 0.34
CA ILE A 218 6.25 -16.82 1.72
C ILE A 218 5.86 -15.33 1.71
N GLN A 219 6.45 -14.53 0.81
CA GLN A 219 6.09 -13.12 0.63
C GLN A 219 4.60 -12.94 0.34
N LYS A 220 4.07 -13.71 -0.62
CA LYS A 220 2.64 -13.70 -0.94
C LYS A 220 1.78 -14.01 0.28
N MET A 221 2.15 -15.02 1.07
CA MET A 221 1.39 -15.40 2.25
C MET A 221 1.32 -14.26 3.28
N SER A 222 2.45 -13.60 3.52
CA SER A 222 2.53 -12.43 4.42
C SER A 222 1.68 -11.26 3.90
N LEU A 223 1.82 -10.92 2.62
CA LEU A 223 1.09 -9.81 2.00
C LEU A 223 -0.41 -10.11 1.85
N ASP A 224 -0.81 -11.35 1.59
CA ASP A 224 -2.21 -11.74 1.57
C ASP A 224 -2.87 -11.59 2.94
N TYR A 225 -2.15 -11.85 4.04
CA TYR A 225 -2.64 -11.55 5.39
C TYR A 225 -2.80 -10.04 5.60
N HIS A 226 -1.79 -9.24 5.24
CA HIS A 226 -1.87 -7.78 5.32
C HIS A 226 -3.11 -7.24 4.59
N PHE A 227 -3.36 -7.68 3.36
CA PHE A 227 -4.47 -7.21 2.55
C PHE A 227 -5.85 -7.72 3.00
N LYS A 228 -5.99 -9.03 3.25
CA LYS A 228 -7.30 -9.65 3.57
C LYS A 228 -7.70 -9.52 5.04
N VAL A 229 -6.76 -9.19 5.91
CA VAL A 229 -7.03 -9.09 7.35
C VAL A 229 -6.80 -7.68 7.82
N GLU A 230 -5.59 -7.15 7.70
CA GLU A 230 -5.26 -5.84 8.28
C GLU A 230 -5.97 -4.69 7.55
N GLN A 231 -5.84 -4.59 6.23
CA GLN A 231 -6.49 -3.50 5.46
C GLN A 231 -8.01 -3.64 5.44
N GLU A 232 -8.50 -4.86 5.30
CA GLU A 232 -9.95 -5.12 5.24
C GLU A 232 -10.63 -4.84 6.57
N SER A 233 -10.05 -5.28 7.70
CA SER A 233 -10.56 -4.94 9.02
C SER A 233 -10.40 -3.46 9.36
N GLY A 234 -9.28 -2.83 8.97
CA GLY A 234 -9.06 -1.39 9.14
C GLY A 234 -10.15 -0.57 8.43
N SER A 235 -10.38 -0.83 7.15
CA SER A 235 -11.47 -0.25 6.36
C SER A 235 -12.86 -0.54 6.93
N PHE A 236 -13.09 -1.73 7.48
CA PHE A 236 -14.38 -2.08 8.08
C PHE A 236 -14.66 -1.32 9.39
N MET A 237 -13.64 -1.19 10.23
CA MET A 237 -13.75 -0.54 11.54
C MET A 237 -13.59 0.99 11.47
N HIS A 238 -13.47 1.57 10.27
CA HIS A 238 -13.05 2.95 10.06
C HIS A 238 -11.74 3.30 10.81
N ALA A 239 -10.88 2.30 10.94
CA ALA A 239 -9.57 2.43 11.54
C ALA A 239 -8.53 2.79 10.46
N PHE A 240 -7.42 3.38 10.87
CA PHE A 240 -6.36 3.75 9.95
C PHE A 240 -5.79 2.51 9.25
N PHE A 241 -5.62 2.56 7.94
CA PHE A 241 -4.72 1.65 7.24
C PHE A 241 -3.87 2.47 6.27
N GLY A 242 -2.62 2.05 6.08
CA GLY A 242 -1.69 2.79 5.23
C GLY A 242 -2.09 2.75 3.76
N PHE A 243 -1.81 3.83 3.04
CA PHE A 243 -1.66 3.75 1.59
C PHE A 243 -0.41 2.94 1.26
N ASN A 244 -0.52 1.97 0.36
CA ASN A 244 0.60 1.07 0.04
C ASN A 244 1.59 1.67 -0.98
N GLY A 245 1.42 2.96 -1.31
CA GLY A 245 2.26 3.66 -2.29
C GLY A 245 1.83 3.47 -3.75
N THR A 246 0.89 2.57 -4.04
CA THR A 246 0.43 2.22 -5.39
C THR A 246 -0.93 1.52 -5.35
N ALA A 247 -1.58 1.37 -6.51
CA ALA A 247 -2.87 0.73 -6.69
C ALA A 247 -3.98 1.37 -5.84
N GLY A 248 -3.95 2.70 -5.74
CA GLY A 248 -4.97 3.46 -5.03
C GLY A 248 -5.27 4.78 -5.72
N VAL A 249 -6.47 5.29 -5.47
CA VAL A 249 -6.97 6.56 -5.99
C VAL A 249 -7.17 7.52 -4.83
N TRP A 250 -6.51 8.67 -4.91
CA TRP A 250 -6.60 9.74 -3.94
C TRP A 250 -7.48 10.87 -4.44
N ARG A 251 -8.22 11.50 -3.53
CA ARG A 251 -8.81 12.83 -3.74
C ARG A 251 -7.72 13.89 -3.66
N VAL A 252 -7.62 14.73 -4.68
CA VAL A 252 -6.59 15.78 -4.77
C VAL A 252 -6.73 16.81 -3.65
N SER A 253 -7.97 17.19 -3.27
CA SER A 253 -8.18 18.09 -2.13
C SER A 253 -7.64 17.53 -0.81
N ALA A 254 -7.80 16.23 -0.56
CA ALA A 254 -7.27 15.57 0.63
C ALA A 254 -5.74 15.57 0.65
N ILE A 255 -5.09 15.38 -0.50
CA ILE A 255 -3.64 15.52 -0.63
C ILE A 255 -3.21 16.95 -0.27
N ASN A 256 -3.88 17.96 -0.84
CA ASN A 256 -3.55 19.35 -0.65
C ASN A 256 -3.75 19.81 0.81
N GLU A 257 -4.89 19.49 1.42
CA GLU A 257 -5.19 19.79 2.82
C GLU A 257 -4.23 19.10 3.81
N SER A 258 -3.71 17.93 3.42
CA SER A 258 -2.71 17.21 4.20
C SER A 258 -1.31 17.83 4.06
N GLY A 259 -1.10 18.76 3.13
CA GLY A 259 0.18 19.40 2.86
C GLY A 259 1.04 18.70 1.81
N GLY A 260 0.42 17.91 0.91
CA GLY A 260 1.04 17.30 -0.24
C GLY A 260 2.00 16.14 0.08
N TRP A 261 2.79 15.75 -0.93
CA TRP A 261 3.87 14.76 -0.80
C TRP A 261 5.07 15.35 -0.06
N LYS A 262 5.56 14.65 0.96
CA LYS A 262 6.74 15.06 1.75
C LYS A 262 7.85 14.02 1.61
N ASP A 263 9.06 14.48 1.35
CA ASP A 263 10.26 13.66 1.13
C ASP A 263 11.07 13.39 2.42
N ARG A 264 10.48 13.66 3.59
CA ARG A 264 11.15 13.53 4.89
C ARG A 264 11.40 12.08 5.31
N THR A 265 10.82 11.09 4.65
CA THR A 265 10.98 9.66 4.94
C THR A 265 10.92 8.84 3.64
N THR A 266 11.35 7.58 3.70
CA THR A 266 11.31 6.63 2.56
C THR A 266 9.96 5.92 2.38
N VAL A 267 8.98 6.33 3.19
CA VAL A 267 7.58 5.85 3.21
C VAL A 267 6.65 7.06 3.12
N GLU A 268 6.80 7.81 2.03
CA GLU A 268 6.04 9.03 1.75
C GLU A 268 4.52 8.80 1.67
N ASP A 269 4.16 7.60 1.26
CA ASP A 269 2.81 7.06 1.18
C ASP A 269 2.13 7.00 2.55
N MET A 270 2.80 6.38 3.51
CA MET A 270 2.34 6.29 4.89
C MET A 270 2.38 7.66 5.58
N ASP A 271 3.36 8.52 5.26
CA ASP A 271 3.42 9.89 5.78
C ASP A 271 2.19 10.71 5.39
N LEU A 272 1.78 10.63 4.12
CA LEU A 272 0.56 11.27 3.63
C LEU A 272 -0.68 10.66 4.27
N ALA A 273 -0.75 9.33 4.33
CA ALA A 273 -1.87 8.62 4.93
C ALA A 273 -2.11 9.04 6.39
N VAL A 274 -1.06 9.08 7.22
CA VAL A 274 -1.18 9.51 8.61
C VAL A 274 -1.67 10.96 8.69
N ARG A 275 -1.10 11.87 7.88
CA ARG A 275 -1.52 13.28 7.88
C ARG A 275 -2.98 13.47 7.47
N ALA A 276 -3.45 12.73 6.46
CA ALA A 276 -4.84 12.78 6.03
C ALA A 276 -5.79 12.27 7.12
N CYS A 277 -5.47 11.17 7.81
CA CYS A 277 -6.30 10.70 8.92
C CYS A 277 -6.28 11.64 10.13
N LEU A 278 -5.16 12.32 10.40
CA LEU A 278 -5.10 13.39 11.41
C LEU A 278 -5.95 14.62 11.05
N LYS A 279 -6.41 14.70 9.80
CA LYS A 279 -7.35 15.68 9.27
C LYS A 279 -8.76 15.09 9.08
N GLU A 280 -9.05 13.96 9.72
CA GLU A 280 -10.36 13.28 9.72
C GLU A 280 -10.81 12.71 8.36
N TRP A 281 -9.90 12.63 7.40
CA TRP A 281 -10.18 11.94 6.14
C TRP A 281 -10.32 10.42 6.36
N GLU A 282 -11.28 9.82 5.66
CA GLU A 282 -11.56 8.39 5.73
C GLU A 282 -10.93 7.65 4.55
N PHE A 283 -10.53 6.40 4.77
CA PHE A 283 -9.98 5.53 3.73
C PHE A 283 -10.86 4.30 3.52
N LEU A 284 -10.92 3.84 2.28
CA LEU A 284 -11.68 2.68 1.88
C LEU A 284 -10.78 1.66 1.20
N TYR A 285 -10.79 0.44 1.72
CA TYR A 285 -10.14 -0.71 1.08
C TYR A 285 -11.17 -1.52 0.27
N VAL A 286 -10.88 -1.77 -1.01
CA VAL A 286 -11.71 -2.57 -1.93
C VAL A 286 -10.91 -3.78 -2.41
N GLY A 287 -11.05 -4.90 -1.69
CA GLY A 287 -10.27 -6.13 -1.91
C GLY A 287 -10.63 -6.93 -3.17
N ASP A 288 -11.80 -6.67 -3.76
CA ASP A 288 -12.27 -7.33 -4.98
C ASP A 288 -11.61 -6.77 -6.25
N ILE A 289 -11.17 -5.51 -6.22
CA ILE A 289 -10.39 -4.90 -7.30
C ILE A 289 -8.93 -5.29 -7.11
N ARG A 290 -8.34 -5.89 -8.14
CA ARG A 290 -7.00 -6.48 -8.07
C ARG A 290 -6.11 -5.89 -9.16
N VAL A 291 -4.93 -5.40 -8.79
CA VAL A 291 -3.93 -4.88 -9.70
C VAL A 291 -2.76 -5.84 -9.74
N LYS A 292 -2.33 -6.26 -10.93
CA LYS A 292 -1.21 -7.20 -11.08
C LYS A 292 0.09 -6.51 -10.67
N SER A 293 0.96 -7.23 -9.99
CA SER A 293 2.29 -6.74 -9.57
C SER A 293 3.29 -7.88 -9.43
N GLU A 294 4.57 -7.55 -9.31
CA GLU A 294 5.64 -8.54 -9.13
C GLU A 294 6.20 -8.52 -7.70
N LEU A 295 6.64 -9.68 -7.23
CA LEU A 295 7.40 -9.83 -5.99
C LEU A 295 8.90 -9.84 -6.31
N PRO A 296 9.75 -9.29 -5.42
CA PRO A 296 11.19 -9.43 -5.57
C PRO A 296 11.58 -10.91 -5.52
N SER A 297 12.13 -11.40 -6.63
CA SER A 297 12.53 -12.80 -6.82
C SER A 297 13.91 -13.11 -6.22
N THR A 298 14.72 -12.08 -5.95
CA THR A 298 16.05 -12.23 -5.33
C THR A 298 16.05 -11.79 -3.87
N PHE A 299 16.81 -12.51 -3.03
CA PHE A 299 16.95 -12.18 -1.61
C PHE A 299 17.52 -10.77 -1.40
N LYS A 300 18.45 -10.33 -2.26
CA LYS A 300 19.01 -8.99 -2.21
C LYS A 300 17.91 -7.93 -2.42
N ALA A 301 17.07 -8.07 -3.44
CA ALA A 301 15.98 -7.12 -3.70
C ALA A 301 14.96 -7.13 -2.54
N TYR A 302 14.56 -8.31 -2.09
CA TYR A 302 13.64 -8.46 -0.96
C TYR A 302 14.17 -7.80 0.32
N ARG A 303 15.45 -8.03 0.66
CA ARG A 303 16.09 -7.41 1.82
C ARG A 303 16.08 -5.88 1.76
N HIS A 304 16.39 -5.30 0.59
CA HIS A 304 16.37 -3.84 0.43
C HIS A 304 14.95 -3.28 0.57
N GLN A 305 13.94 -3.98 0.01
CA GLN A 305 12.55 -3.60 0.16
C GLN A 305 12.12 -3.61 1.64
N GLN A 306 12.35 -4.72 2.35
CA GLN A 306 11.99 -4.84 3.77
C GLN A 306 12.72 -3.84 4.66
N HIS A 307 13.99 -3.56 4.36
CA HIS A 307 14.75 -2.54 5.07
C HIS A 307 14.10 -1.16 4.94
N ARG A 308 13.70 -0.76 3.72
CA ARG A 308 13.03 0.54 3.50
C ARG A 308 11.70 0.63 4.24
N TRP A 309 10.88 -0.42 4.18
CA TRP A 309 9.57 -0.45 4.84
C TRP A 309 9.69 -0.38 6.36
N THR A 310 10.64 -1.11 6.95
CA THR A 310 10.85 -1.13 8.40
C THR A 310 11.49 0.17 8.90
N CYS A 311 12.60 0.59 8.28
CA CYS A 311 13.33 1.79 8.71
C CYS A 311 12.57 3.08 8.40
N GLY A 312 11.87 3.12 7.27
CA GLY A 312 11.02 4.23 6.89
C GLY A 312 9.91 4.45 7.90
N ALA A 313 9.20 3.38 8.29
CA ALA A 313 8.13 3.45 9.28
C ALA A 313 8.64 3.95 10.64
N ALA A 314 9.79 3.45 11.09
CA ALA A 314 10.39 3.90 12.35
C ALA A 314 10.81 5.37 12.35
N ASN A 315 11.40 5.83 11.24
CA ASN A 315 11.76 7.24 11.11
C ASN A 315 10.51 8.12 11.02
N LEU A 316 9.45 7.68 10.33
CA LEU A 316 8.19 8.40 10.27
C LEU A 316 7.57 8.54 11.67
N PHE A 317 7.50 7.44 12.42
CA PHE A 317 6.97 7.45 13.78
C PHE A 317 7.68 8.44 14.67
N ARG A 318 9.02 8.41 14.67
CA ARG A 318 9.83 9.36 15.44
C ARG A 318 9.54 10.82 15.08
N LYS A 319 9.24 11.11 13.80
CA LYS A 319 8.94 12.47 13.32
C LYS A 319 7.51 12.89 13.61
N MET A 320 6.55 11.97 13.52
CA MET A 320 5.12 12.24 13.66
C MET A 320 4.58 12.03 15.07
N GLY A 321 5.34 11.38 15.97
CA GLY A 321 4.84 10.99 17.29
C GLY A 321 4.27 12.15 18.08
N TRP A 322 4.92 13.32 18.05
CA TRP A 322 4.40 14.52 18.72
C TRP A 322 3.11 15.05 18.06
N GLU A 323 3.06 15.11 16.74
CA GLU A 323 1.87 15.53 15.99
C GLU A 323 0.68 14.61 16.28
N ILE A 324 0.92 13.29 16.40
CA ILE A 324 -0.13 12.31 16.71
C ILE A 324 -0.65 12.46 18.14
N VAL A 325 0.25 12.64 19.12
CA VAL A 325 -0.12 12.74 20.55
C VAL A 325 -0.85 14.05 20.86
N THR A 326 -0.48 15.15 20.19
CA THR A 326 -1.05 16.48 20.46
C THR A 326 -2.30 16.80 19.64
N ASN A 327 -2.68 15.94 18.68
CA ASN A 327 -3.83 16.20 17.84
C ASN A 327 -5.15 16.11 18.64
N LYS A 328 -5.96 17.17 18.58
CA LYS A 328 -7.23 17.29 19.32
C LYS A 328 -8.28 16.26 18.89
N VAL A 329 -8.23 15.77 17.65
CA VAL A 329 -9.10 14.69 17.16
C VAL A 329 -8.87 13.41 17.97
N CYS A 330 -7.60 13.10 18.30
CA CYS A 330 -7.25 12.02 19.22
C CYS A 330 -7.69 12.31 20.66
N LEU A 331 -8.02 13.54 21.05
CA LEU A 331 -8.38 13.88 22.43
C LEU A 331 -9.90 13.92 22.67
N LEU A 332 -10.71 14.22 21.64
CA LEU A 332 -12.13 14.54 21.79
C LEU A 332 -13.09 13.37 21.49
N GLU A 333 -12.69 12.37 20.70
CA GLU A 333 -13.52 11.18 20.42
C GLU A 333 -12.86 9.89 20.97
N PRO A 334 -13.24 9.40 22.17
CA PRO A 334 -12.59 8.27 22.83
C PRO A 334 -12.59 6.95 22.04
N HIS A 335 -13.56 6.77 21.13
CA HIS A 335 -13.64 5.59 20.27
C HIS A 335 -12.61 5.62 19.13
N ARG A 336 -12.39 6.78 18.51
CA ARG A 336 -11.32 6.99 17.50
C ARG A 336 -9.94 7.16 18.13
N LYS A 337 -9.86 7.71 19.35
CA LYS A 337 -8.64 7.78 20.18
C LYS A 337 -8.01 6.42 20.43
N ARG A 338 -8.82 5.43 20.84
CA ARG A 338 -8.35 4.06 21.07
C ARG A 338 -7.77 3.48 19.79
N GLN A 339 -8.45 3.63 18.65
CA GLN A 339 -7.92 3.21 17.35
C GLN A 339 -6.57 3.86 17.03
N ASN A 340 -6.44 5.19 17.08
CA ASN A 340 -5.16 5.85 16.80
C ASN A 340 -4.02 5.46 17.77
N GLU A 341 -4.31 5.20 19.05
CA GLU A 341 -3.34 4.71 20.04
C GLU A 341 -2.89 3.27 19.74
N TYR A 342 -3.79 2.37 19.35
CA TYR A 342 -3.42 1.02 18.89
C TYR A 342 -2.61 1.05 17.58
N HIS A 343 -2.88 2.00 16.69
CA HIS A 343 -2.18 2.12 15.40
C HIS A 343 -0.78 2.74 15.56
N VAL A 344 -0.60 3.64 16.52
CA VAL A 344 0.72 4.06 17.02
C VAL A 344 1.50 2.85 17.53
N MET A 345 0.84 1.93 18.25
CA MET A 345 1.47 0.69 18.71
C MET A 345 1.76 -0.30 17.57
N PHE A 346 0.94 -0.37 16.51
CA PHE A 346 1.24 -1.13 15.29
C PHE A 346 2.45 -0.56 14.54
N VAL A 347 2.55 0.76 14.42
CA VAL A 347 3.74 1.43 13.88
C VAL A 347 4.97 1.15 14.76
N ILE A 348 4.83 1.18 16.09
CA ILE A 348 5.89 0.75 17.03
C ILE A 348 6.25 -0.74 16.87
N SER A 349 5.29 -1.60 16.51
CA SER A 349 5.53 -3.02 16.22
C SER A 349 6.31 -3.21 14.93
N LEU A 350 6.01 -2.44 13.88
CA LEU A 350 6.84 -2.35 12.67
C LEU A 350 8.25 -1.82 12.98
N CYS A 351 8.36 -0.90 13.95
CA CYS A 351 9.66 -0.42 14.45
C CYS A 351 10.47 -1.50 15.18
N ARG A 352 9.90 -2.62 15.64
CA ARG A 352 10.69 -3.67 16.34
C ARG A 352 11.62 -4.45 15.42
N GLY A 353 11.46 -4.37 14.10
CA GLY A 353 12.51 -4.78 13.16
C GLY A 353 13.75 -3.88 13.21
N TYR A 354 13.71 -2.76 13.94
CA TYR A 354 14.76 -1.74 14.02
C TYR A 354 15.68 -1.88 15.25
N GLN A 355 15.48 -2.85 16.14
CA GLN A 355 16.45 -3.07 17.22
C GLN A 355 17.64 -3.92 16.72
N TYR A 356 18.72 -3.18 16.40
CA TYR A 356 20.13 -3.54 16.18
C TYR A 356 20.64 -3.74 14.75
N GLY A 357 21.57 -2.85 14.35
CA GLY A 357 22.53 -3.14 13.29
C GLY A 357 23.25 -1.95 12.62
N ARG A 358 23.82 -0.99 13.37
CA ARG A 358 24.73 0.05 12.78
C ARG A 358 26.03 -0.55 12.21
N ASN A 359 26.30 -1.85 12.44
CA ASN A 359 27.51 -2.58 12.01
C ASN A 359 27.22 -3.91 11.26
N GLY A 360 26.06 -4.07 10.63
CA GLY A 360 25.79 -5.26 9.80
C GLY A 360 25.57 -6.58 10.54
N THR A 361 25.58 -6.59 11.88
CA THR A 361 25.19 -7.74 12.70
C THR A 361 23.73 -7.59 13.12
N PHE A 362 22.86 -8.47 12.60
CA PHE A 362 21.51 -8.67 13.11
C PHE A 362 21.62 -9.32 14.49
N TYR A 363 21.40 -8.55 15.56
CA TYR A 363 21.07 -9.16 16.86
C TYR A 363 19.55 -9.24 16.93
N THR A 364 19.01 -10.41 16.56
CA THR A 364 17.61 -10.75 16.82
C THR A 364 17.38 -10.70 18.33
N ALA A 365 16.31 -10.04 18.77
CA ALA A 365 15.88 -10.03 20.16
C ALA A 365 15.45 -11.45 20.57
N PHE A 366 16.40 -12.22 21.08
CA PHE A 366 16.21 -13.50 21.74
C PHE A 366 15.66 -13.23 23.14
N CYS A 367 14.35 -13.10 23.28
CA CYS A 367 13.68 -13.06 24.59
C CYS A 367 12.30 -13.68 24.46
N LEU A 368 12.26 -15.00 24.22
CA LEU A 368 11.17 -15.91 24.57
C LEU A 368 11.71 -17.34 24.38
N TYR A 369 11.57 -18.16 25.43
CA TYR A 369 12.19 -19.48 25.70
C TYR A 369 13.59 -19.43 26.32
N GLY A 370 13.63 -19.75 27.62
CA GLY A 370 14.82 -19.72 28.44
C GLY A 370 15.80 -20.86 28.15
N GLY A 371 17.03 -20.66 28.62
CA GLY A 371 18.03 -21.70 28.77
C GLY A 371 19.35 -21.40 28.06
N SER A 372 20.35 -21.01 28.86
CA SER A 372 21.78 -21.25 28.63
C SER A 372 22.53 -20.30 27.68
N LEU A 373 23.34 -19.44 28.30
CA LEU A 373 24.52 -18.81 27.71
C LEU A 373 25.47 -19.87 27.14
N LEU A 374 25.66 -19.92 25.82
CA LEU A 374 26.86 -20.49 25.22
C LEU A 374 27.30 -19.62 24.02
N PRO A 375 28.57 -19.21 23.95
CA PRO A 375 29.10 -18.52 22.79
C PRO A 375 29.51 -19.58 21.75
N SER A 376 28.86 -19.60 20.59
CA SER A 376 29.37 -20.37 19.45
C SER A 376 29.32 -19.54 18.18
N SER A 377 30.51 -19.13 17.76
CA SER A 377 30.84 -18.78 16.38
C SER A 377 30.44 -19.92 15.44
N HIS A 378 29.86 -19.55 14.29
CA HIS A 378 29.48 -20.36 13.13
C HIS A 378 27.99 -20.68 12.94
N SER A 379 27.53 -20.39 11.71
CA SER A 379 26.30 -20.76 11.02
C SER A 379 25.08 -19.83 11.12
N CYS A 380 24.95 -19.02 10.07
CA CYS A 380 23.89 -18.06 9.73
C CYS A 380 22.54 -18.70 9.32
N SER A 381 22.42 -20.03 9.33
CA SER A 381 21.24 -20.73 8.76
C SER A 381 20.11 -20.95 9.77
N THR A 382 20.41 -21.04 11.06
CA THR A 382 19.42 -21.44 12.09
C THR A 382 18.62 -20.26 12.67
N ALA A 383 19.11 -19.03 12.52
CA ALA A 383 18.47 -17.84 13.09
C ALA A 383 17.27 -17.31 12.29
N LEU A 384 17.20 -17.59 10.97
CA LEU A 384 16.05 -17.20 10.14
C LEU A 384 14.80 -18.04 10.45
N SER A 385 14.99 -19.32 10.80
CA SER A 385 13.90 -20.27 11.01
C SER A 385 12.99 -19.91 12.19
N PHE A 386 13.54 -19.29 13.23
CA PHE A 386 12.79 -19.00 14.47
C PHE A 386 12.11 -17.64 14.51
N HIS A 387 12.56 -16.68 13.71
CA HIS A 387 11.90 -15.36 13.63
C HIS A 387 10.56 -15.44 12.88
N TYR A 388 10.47 -16.35 11.92
CA TYR A 388 9.27 -16.61 11.14
C TYR A 388 8.45 -17.79 11.62
N LEU A 389 8.96 -18.66 12.52
CA LEU A 389 8.17 -19.81 13.00
C LEU A 389 6.82 -19.41 13.61
N PRO A 390 6.70 -18.34 14.42
CA PRO A 390 5.39 -17.89 14.90
C PRO A 390 4.50 -17.35 13.79
N TRP A 391 5.05 -16.64 12.80
CA TRP A 391 4.31 -16.13 11.62
C TRP A 391 3.92 -17.24 10.64
N PHE A 392 4.77 -18.24 10.47
CA PHE A 392 4.63 -19.43 9.63
C PHE A 392 3.61 -20.41 10.24
N LEU A 393 3.73 -20.72 11.54
CA LEU A 393 2.74 -21.50 12.27
C LEU A 393 1.38 -20.79 12.33
N LYS A 394 1.35 -19.46 12.53
CA LYS A 394 0.11 -18.66 12.53
C LYS A 394 -0.63 -18.72 11.19
N SER A 395 0.08 -18.86 10.08
CA SER A 395 -0.55 -19.01 8.77
C SER A 395 -0.97 -20.45 8.44
N ILE A 396 -0.22 -21.47 8.89
CA ILE A 396 -0.59 -22.88 8.75
C ILE A 396 -1.90 -23.18 9.50
N PHE A 397 -2.06 -22.64 10.72
CA PHE A 397 -3.27 -22.87 11.52
C PHE A 397 -4.53 -22.16 11.00
N LEU A 398 -4.39 -21.01 10.31
CA LEU A 398 -5.53 -20.19 9.88
C LEU A 398 -5.94 -20.37 8.40
N SER A 399 -5.07 -20.96 7.57
CA SER A 399 -5.34 -21.16 6.13
C SER A 399 -5.93 -22.53 5.78
N GLY A 400 -6.06 -23.46 6.74
CA GLY A 400 -6.59 -24.81 6.49
C GLY A 400 -5.77 -25.66 5.51
N GLY A 401 -4.54 -25.23 5.18
CA GLY A 401 -3.71 -25.82 4.14
C GLY A 401 -2.94 -27.07 4.58
N TRP A 402 -3.64 -28.14 4.96
CA TRP A 402 -2.99 -29.45 5.13
C TRP A 402 -2.65 -30.11 3.77
N SER A 403 -3.25 -29.66 2.68
CA SER A 403 -3.02 -30.16 1.32
C SER A 403 -1.66 -29.78 0.72
N ILE A 404 -0.86 -28.96 1.41
CA ILE A 404 0.42 -28.41 0.91
C ILE A 404 1.61 -29.35 1.23
N PHE A 405 1.40 -30.36 2.08
CA PHE A 405 2.44 -31.30 2.49
C PHE A 405 2.44 -32.63 1.72
N LEU A 406 1.48 -32.84 0.80
CA LEU A 406 1.44 -34.04 -0.02
C LEU A 406 2.01 -33.75 -1.42
N PRO A 407 3.02 -34.52 -1.89
CA PRO A 407 3.39 -34.47 -3.30
C PRO A 407 2.19 -34.92 -4.16
N PRO A 408 2.05 -34.44 -5.40
CA PRO A 408 1.03 -34.95 -6.30
C PRO A 408 1.25 -36.45 -6.51
N LEU A 409 0.20 -37.24 -6.28
CA LEU A 409 0.22 -38.68 -6.61
C LEU A 409 0.48 -38.81 -8.11
N PRO A 410 1.45 -39.64 -8.54
CA PRO A 410 1.71 -39.85 -9.95
C PRO A 410 0.53 -40.57 -10.60
N SER A 411 0.14 -40.08 -11.79
CA SER A 411 -0.77 -40.75 -12.72
C SER A 411 -0.11 -41.93 -13.40
#